data_AF-A0A3N5LH62-F1
#
_entry.id   AF-A0A3N5LH62-F1
#
_cell.length_a   1.000
_cell.length_b   1.000
_cell.length_c   1.000
_cell.angle_alpha   90.00
_cell.angle_beta   90.00
_cell.angle_gamma   90.00
#
_symmetry.space_group_name_H-M   'P 1'
#
loop_
_entity.id
_entity.type
_entity.pdbx_description
1 polymer ?
#
loop_
_entity_poly.entity_id
_entity_poly.type
_entity_poly.pdbx_seq_one_letter_code
_entity_poly.pdbx_strand_id
1 'polypeptide(L)'
;MVPMDEREIGVGPHPEPWPDDERLDPHLLAEGDRRNVVDCYRYWSRPAIVAHLDSRRHPFHVGIENWEHDFNIGSIVRSANAFLAAAVHIVGRRRWNRRGAMVTDRYQHIEHHDSVGDLAEWA
;
A
#
# COMPACT_ATOMS: atom_id res chain seq x y z
N MET A 1 -28.42 -13.02 -17.62
CA MET A 1 -27.81 -11.79 -17.11
C MET A 1 -27.85 -11.88 -15.59
N VAL A 2 -26.77 -12.39 -15.00
CA VAL A 2 -26.63 -12.44 -13.54
C VAL A 2 -26.36 -11.00 -13.09
N PRO A 3 -26.98 -10.48 -12.02
CA PRO A 3 -26.63 -9.16 -11.52
C PRO A 3 -25.14 -9.14 -11.26
N MET A 4 -24.47 -8.06 -11.68
CA MET A 4 -23.05 -7.88 -11.39
C MET A 4 -22.95 -7.77 -9.87
N ASP A 5 -22.59 -8.89 -9.25
CA ASP A 5 -22.27 -9.10 -7.84
C ASP A 5 -21.85 -7.78 -7.18
N GLU A 6 -22.79 -7.14 -6.48
CA GLU A 6 -22.50 -6.07 -5.52
C GLU A 6 -21.72 -6.70 -4.38
N ARG A 7 -20.47 -7.10 -4.63
CA ARG A 7 -19.59 -7.57 -3.56
C ARG A 7 -19.43 -6.41 -2.61
N GLU A 8 -20.10 -6.51 -1.48
CA GLU A 8 -19.92 -5.59 -0.38
C GLU A 8 -18.44 -5.61 -0.02
N ILE A 9 -17.73 -4.50 -0.25
CA ILE A 9 -16.30 -4.43 0.04
C ILE A 9 -16.14 -4.37 1.55
N GLY A 10 -15.44 -5.36 2.08
CA GLY A 10 -15.10 -5.43 3.48
C GLY A 10 -16.02 -6.34 4.29
N VAL A 11 -15.85 -6.24 5.60
CA VAL A 11 -16.51 -7.10 6.60
C VAL A 11 -17.07 -6.24 7.72
N GLY A 12 -18.15 -6.71 8.36
CA GLY A 12 -18.73 -6.06 9.54
C GLY A 12 -17.86 -6.21 10.79
N PRO A 13 -18.35 -5.73 11.95
CA PRO A 13 -17.69 -5.91 13.24
C PRO A 13 -17.36 -7.38 13.54
N HIS A 14 -16.23 -7.61 14.20
CA HIS A 14 -15.85 -8.93 14.69
C HIS A 14 -16.58 -9.22 16.01
N PRO A 15 -17.16 -10.42 16.20
CA PRO A 15 -17.84 -10.76 17.45
C PRO A 15 -16.88 -10.81 18.63
N GLU A 16 -17.37 -10.45 19.81
CA GLU A 16 -16.64 -10.60 21.08
C GLU A 16 -16.72 -12.06 21.61
N PRO A 17 -15.71 -12.52 22.38
CA PRO A 17 -14.48 -11.82 22.72
C PRO A 17 -13.52 -11.74 21.52
N TRP A 18 -12.82 -10.61 21.40
CA TRP A 18 -11.82 -10.47 20.35
C TRP A 18 -10.57 -11.29 20.64
N PRO A 19 -9.85 -11.77 19.60
CA PRO A 19 -8.56 -12.43 19.76
C PRO A 19 -7.52 -11.50 20.39
N ASP A 20 -6.65 -12.06 21.23
CA ASP A 20 -5.47 -11.38 21.77
C ASP A 20 -4.32 -11.44 20.74
N ASP A 21 -4.32 -10.50 19.81
CA ASP A 21 -3.33 -10.38 18.73
C ASP A 21 -3.01 -8.91 18.45
N GLU A 22 -1.76 -8.51 18.72
CA GLU A 22 -1.26 -7.13 18.57
C GLU A 22 -1.38 -6.58 17.14
N ARG A 23 -1.54 -7.45 16.14
CA ARG A 23 -1.73 -7.03 14.75
C ARG A 23 -3.12 -6.45 14.51
N LEU A 24 -4.10 -6.84 15.31
CA LEU A 24 -5.49 -6.43 15.13
C LEU A 24 -5.70 -5.00 15.62
N ASP A 25 -6.46 -4.23 14.84
CA ASP A 25 -6.86 -2.86 15.17
C ASP A 25 -8.23 -2.89 15.87
N PRO A 26 -8.33 -2.48 17.15
CA PRO A 26 -9.57 -2.50 17.91
C PRO A 26 -10.72 -1.72 17.25
N HIS A 27 -10.43 -0.64 16.53
CA HIS A 27 -11.46 0.16 15.85
C HIS A 27 -12.03 -0.61 14.64
N LEU A 28 -11.19 -1.32 13.90
CA LEU A 28 -11.64 -2.17 12.80
C LEU A 28 -12.44 -3.37 13.30
N LEU A 29 -12.05 -3.95 14.44
CA LEU A 29 -12.82 -5.03 15.06
C LEU A 29 -14.20 -4.54 15.52
N ALA A 30 -14.29 -3.34 16.11
CA ALA A 30 -15.53 -2.76 16.61
C ALA A 30 -16.50 -2.30 15.50
N GLU A 31 -15.98 -1.67 14.45
CA GLU A 31 -16.80 -0.99 13.44
C GLU A 31 -16.88 -1.73 12.11
N GLY A 32 -16.05 -2.77 11.95
CA GLY A 32 -15.86 -3.48 10.70
C GLY A 32 -14.71 -2.91 9.86
N ASP A 33 -14.25 -3.71 8.92
CA ASP A 33 -13.14 -3.37 8.03
C ASP A 33 -13.63 -3.23 6.59
N ARG A 34 -13.86 -1.99 6.17
CA ARG A 34 -14.30 -1.62 4.80
C ARG A 34 -13.15 -1.39 3.82
N ARG A 35 -11.89 -1.63 4.21
CA ARG A 35 -10.74 -1.39 3.33
C ARG A 35 -10.73 -2.40 2.18
N ASN A 36 -10.14 -2.06 1.04
CA ASN A 36 -9.92 -3.02 -0.04
C ASN A 36 -8.58 -3.76 0.18
N VAL A 37 -8.57 -4.69 1.13
CA VAL A 37 -7.42 -5.56 1.44
C VAL A 37 -7.83 -7.02 1.25
N VAL A 38 -6.84 -7.89 1.02
CA VAL A 38 -7.08 -9.34 0.97
C VAL A 38 -7.52 -9.88 2.34
N ASP A 39 -8.25 -10.99 2.34
CA ASP A 39 -8.93 -11.50 3.54
C ASP A 39 -7.99 -11.78 4.72
N CYS A 40 -6.75 -12.19 4.46
CA CYS A 40 -5.77 -12.45 5.52
C CYS A 40 -5.32 -11.19 6.30
N TYR A 41 -5.65 -10.00 5.81
CA TYR A 41 -5.34 -8.72 6.44
C TYR A 41 -6.55 -8.02 7.04
N ARG A 42 -7.72 -8.68 7.05
CA ARG A 42 -8.91 -8.11 7.67
C ARG A 42 -8.66 -7.84 9.14
N TYR A 43 -9.09 -6.66 9.57
CA TYR A 43 -8.89 -6.13 10.91
C TYR A 43 -7.43 -5.85 11.31
N TRP A 44 -6.44 -6.21 10.50
CA TRP A 44 -5.05 -5.88 10.82
C TRP A 44 -4.82 -4.37 10.72
N SER A 45 -4.08 -3.82 11.67
CA SER A 45 -3.58 -2.46 11.58
C SER A 45 -2.71 -2.30 10.33
N ARG A 46 -2.70 -1.11 9.75
CA ARG A 46 -1.83 -0.82 8.59
C ARG A 46 -0.34 -1.13 8.89
N PRO A 47 0.22 -0.74 10.06
CA PRO A 47 1.60 -1.11 10.40
C PRO A 47 1.85 -2.63 10.41
N ALA A 48 0.91 -3.43 10.92
CA ALA A 48 1.04 -4.89 10.91
C ALA A 48 1.07 -5.47 9.49
N ILE A 49 0.24 -4.94 8.58
CA ILE A 49 0.27 -5.32 7.16
C ILE A 49 1.63 -4.96 6.55
N VAL A 50 2.12 -3.74 6.77
CA VAL A 50 3.43 -3.29 6.26
C VAL A 50 4.55 -4.20 6.78
N ALA A 51 4.60 -4.48 8.08
CA ALA A 51 5.61 -5.37 8.66
C ALA A 51 5.60 -6.79 8.04
N HIS A 52 4.42 -7.34 7.75
CA HIS A 52 4.29 -8.64 7.09
C HIS A 52 4.61 -8.61 5.59
N LEU A 53 4.43 -7.47 4.92
CA LEU A 53 4.94 -7.28 3.56
C LEU A 53 6.47 -7.19 3.59
N ASP A 54 7.04 -6.44 4.52
CA ASP A 54 8.48 -6.20 4.67
C ASP A 54 9.28 -7.49 4.86
N SER A 55 8.74 -8.48 5.59
CA SER A 55 9.39 -9.79 5.74
C SER A 55 9.48 -10.62 4.45
N ARG A 56 8.85 -10.17 3.37
CA ARG A 56 8.75 -10.89 2.09
C ARG A 56 9.19 -10.05 0.90
N ARG A 57 9.59 -8.79 1.11
CA ARG A 57 10.01 -7.92 0.01
C ARG A 57 11.24 -8.49 -0.68
N HIS A 58 11.27 -8.34 -2.00
CA HIS A 58 12.43 -8.65 -2.79
C HIS A 58 13.40 -7.47 -2.77
N PRO A 59 14.73 -7.70 -2.80
CA PRO A 59 15.74 -6.66 -2.71
C PRO A 59 15.92 -5.92 -4.04
N PHE A 60 14.82 -5.46 -4.64
CA PHE A 60 14.83 -4.60 -5.81
C PHE A 60 14.01 -3.35 -5.54
N HIS A 61 14.44 -2.25 -6.16
CA HIS A 61 13.87 -0.93 -6.01
C HIS A 61 13.38 -0.43 -7.37
N VAL A 62 12.40 0.48 -7.35
CA VAL A 62 11.85 1.09 -8.58
C VAL A 62 12.11 2.59 -8.53
N GLY A 63 12.92 3.11 -9.46
CA GLY A 63 13.13 4.54 -9.65
C GLY A 63 12.14 5.15 -10.64
N ILE A 64 11.63 6.34 -10.34
CA ILE A 64 10.71 7.11 -11.18
C ILE A 64 11.16 8.56 -11.24
N GLU A 65 11.43 9.06 -12.44
CA GLU A 65 11.71 10.47 -12.68
C GLU A 65 10.41 11.27 -12.88
N ASN A 66 10.18 12.30 -12.06
CA ASN A 66 8.96 13.10 -12.06
C ASN A 66 9.21 14.56 -12.49
N TRP A 67 9.50 14.76 -13.78
CA TRP A 67 9.80 16.08 -14.35
C TRP A 67 8.59 16.78 -15.00
N GLU A 68 7.77 16.04 -15.76
CA GLU A 68 6.70 16.60 -16.59
C GLU A 68 5.31 16.14 -16.16
N HIS A 69 4.99 14.87 -16.41
CA HIS A 69 3.66 14.29 -16.25
C HIS A 69 3.68 13.10 -15.29
N ASP A 70 2.76 13.11 -14.31
CA ASP A 70 2.72 12.13 -13.21
C ASP A 70 1.67 11.02 -13.40
N PHE A 71 1.04 10.93 -14.58
CA PHE A 71 -0.13 10.08 -14.82
C PHE A 71 0.12 8.59 -14.56
N ASN A 72 1.34 8.10 -14.77
CA ASN A 72 1.70 6.69 -14.60
C ASN A 72 2.30 6.36 -13.22
N ILE A 73 2.64 7.35 -12.39
CA ILE A 73 3.33 7.11 -11.12
C ILE A 73 2.48 6.22 -10.22
N GLY A 74 1.18 6.49 -10.14
CA GLY A 74 0.27 5.63 -9.37
C GLY A 74 0.22 4.19 -9.85
N SER A 75 0.14 3.93 -11.15
CA SER A 75 0.12 2.55 -11.64
C SER A 75 1.47 1.85 -11.41
N ILE A 76 2.59 2.58 -11.49
CA ILE A 76 3.92 2.05 -11.14
C ILE A 76 3.99 1.69 -9.66
N VAL A 77 3.55 2.55 -8.75
CA VAL A 77 3.51 2.26 -7.30
C VAL A 77 2.66 1.02 -7.01
N ARG A 78 1.51 0.89 -7.67
CA ARG A 78 0.65 -0.29 -7.54
C ARG A 78 1.34 -1.57 -8.00
N SER A 79 2.01 -1.53 -9.15
CA SER A 79 2.78 -2.66 -9.64
C SER A 79 3.93 -3.00 -8.69
N ALA A 80 4.67 -2.01 -8.20
CA ALA A 80 5.76 -2.21 -7.25
C ALA A 80 5.28 -2.88 -5.95
N ASN A 81 4.13 -2.46 -5.41
CA ASN A 81 3.51 -3.11 -4.26
C ASN A 81 3.10 -4.57 -4.57
N ALA A 82 2.53 -4.83 -5.74
CA ALA A 82 2.12 -6.17 -6.15
C ALA A 82 3.32 -7.13 -6.33
N PHE A 83 4.46 -6.64 -6.80
CA PHE A 83 5.70 -7.40 -6.91
C PHE A 83 6.56 -7.39 -5.64
N LEU A 84 6.06 -6.82 -4.53
CA LEU A 84 6.78 -6.70 -3.26
C LEU A 84 8.18 -6.07 -3.42
N ALA A 85 8.28 -5.00 -4.22
CA ALA A 85 9.50 -4.20 -4.31
C ALA A 85 9.88 -3.67 -2.92
N ALA A 86 11.19 -3.58 -2.64
CA ALA A 86 11.71 -3.03 -1.39
C ALA A 86 11.24 -1.59 -1.17
N ALA A 87 11.46 -0.71 -2.15
CA ALA A 87 10.95 0.66 -2.16
C ALA A 87 10.73 1.22 -3.57
N VAL A 88 9.99 2.32 -3.65
CA VAL A 88 9.84 3.16 -4.85
C VAL A 88 10.50 4.51 -4.58
N HIS A 89 11.39 4.94 -5.48
CA HIS A 89 12.12 6.19 -5.41
C HIS A 89 11.52 7.17 -6.42
N ILE A 90 11.06 8.32 -5.95
CA ILE A 90 10.52 9.39 -6.79
C ILE A 90 11.53 10.53 -6.82
N VAL A 91 12.10 10.76 -7.99
CA VAL A 91 13.13 11.79 -8.23
C VAL A 91 12.48 13.06 -8.80
N GLY A 92 12.85 14.22 -8.26
CA GLY A 92 12.35 15.52 -8.69
C GLY A 92 11.08 15.92 -7.94
N ARG A 93 9.96 16.15 -8.66
CA ARG A 93 8.75 16.67 -8.02
C ARG A 93 8.19 15.69 -6.98
N ARG A 94 8.04 16.14 -5.74
CA ARG A 94 7.47 15.33 -4.64
C ARG A 94 5.98 15.04 -4.80
N ARG A 95 5.22 15.97 -5.39
CA ARG A 95 3.78 15.82 -5.60
C ARG A 95 3.53 15.01 -6.86
N TRP A 96 2.66 14.01 -6.73
CA TRP A 96 2.21 13.17 -7.83
C TRP A 96 0.78 12.68 -7.60
N ASN A 97 0.11 12.27 -8.68
CA ASN A 97 -1.26 11.78 -8.69
C ASN A 97 -1.37 10.34 -8.16
N ARG A 98 -1.86 10.21 -6.92
CA ARG A 98 -2.01 8.91 -6.24
C ARG A 98 -3.20 8.08 -6.68
N ARG A 99 -4.09 8.60 -7.54
CA ARG A 99 -5.33 7.90 -7.93
C ARG A 99 -5.05 6.53 -8.55
N GLY A 100 -4.01 6.44 -9.39
CA GLY A 100 -3.59 5.19 -10.04
C GLY A 100 -3.02 4.14 -9.07
N ALA A 101 -2.57 4.56 -7.88
CA ALA A 101 -2.02 3.66 -6.87
C ALA A 101 -3.10 2.77 -6.23
N MET A 102 -4.38 3.13 -6.34
CA MET A 102 -5.47 2.39 -5.70
C MET A 102 -5.20 2.15 -4.21
N VAL A 103 -4.67 3.17 -3.51
CA VAL A 103 -4.35 3.17 -2.07
C VAL A 103 -3.19 2.26 -1.67
N THR A 104 -2.57 1.54 -2.62
CA THR A 104 -1.37 0.71 -2.34
C THR A 104 -0.16 1.53 -1.90
N ASP A 105 -0.14 2.83 -2.19
CA ASP A 105 0.87 3.78 -1.70
C ASP A 105 0.95 3.81 -0.16
N ARG A 106 -0.13 3.46 0.55
CA ARG A 106 -0.13 3.37 2.01
C ARG A 106 0.61 2.14 2.56
N TYR A 107 0.86 1.15 1.72
CA TYR A 107 1.48 -0.13 2.07
C TYR A 107 2.84 -0.34 1.38
N GLN A 108 3.32 0.67 0.66
CA GLN A 108 4.59 0.66 -0.05
C GLN A 108 5.54 1.69 0.54
N HIS A 109 6.83 1.34 0.64
CA HIS A 109 7.87 2.31 0.96
C HIS A 109 8.09 3.23 -0.23
N ILE A 110 7.90 4.53 -0.03
CA ILE A 110 8.06 5.57 -1.06
C ILE A 110 9.07 6.58 -0.53
N GLU A 111 10.18 6.68 -1.23
CA GLU A 111 11.26 7.62 -0.94
C GLU A 111 11.28 8.74 -1.98
N HIS A 112 11.64 9.94 -1.53
CA HIS A 112 11.68 11.12 -2.38
C HIS A 112 13.09 11.68 -2.43
N HIS A 113 13.56 11.93 -3.64
CA HIS A 113 14.89 12.44 -3.97
C HIS A 113 14.71 13.72 -4.78
N ASP A 114 15.46 14.79 -4.48
CA ASP A 114 15.29 16.06 -5.20
C ASP A 114 16.01 16.00 -6.57
N SER A 115 17.06 15.18 -6.68
CA SER A 115 17.85 14.98 -7.89
C SER A 115 18.24 13.51 -8.15
N VAL A 116 18.69 13.22 -9.36
CA VAL A 116 19.29 11.90 -9.70
C VAL A 116 20.59 11.66 -8.92
N GLY A 117 21.31 12.73 -8.56
CA GLY A 117 22.49 12.65 -7.71
C GLY A 117 22.16 12.14 -6.30
N ASP A 118 21.06 12.62 -5.72
CA ASP A 118 20.62 12.21 -4.38
C ASP A 118 20.22 10.73 -4.38
N LEU A 119 19.57 10.26 -5.45
CA LEU A 119 19.25 8.85 -5.62
C LEU A 119 20.53 7.99 -5.71
N ALA A 120 21.56 8.48 -6.40
CA ALA A 120 22.84 7.78 -6.52
C ALA A 120 23.63 7.76 -5.21
N GLU A 121 23.46 8.76 -4.33
CA GLU A 121 24.08 8.77 -2.99
C GLU A 121 23.39 7.80 -2.02
N TRP A 122 22.08 7.57 -2.20
CA TRP A 122 21.32 6.59 -1.44
C TRP A 122 21.67 5.13 -1.78
N ALA A 123 21.99 4.85 -3.04
CA ALA A 123 22.17 3.50 -3.59
C ALA A 123 23.49 2.82 -3.19
#